data_AF-A0A096KKC7-F1
#
_entry.id   AF-A0A096KKC7-F1
#
_cell.length_a   1.000
_cell.length_b   1.000
_cell.length_c   1.000
_cell.angle_alpha   90.00
_cell.angle_beta   90.00
_cell.angle_gamma   90.00
#
_symmetry.space_group_name_H-M   'P 1'
#
loop_
_entity.id
_entity.type
_entity.pdbx_description
1 polymer ?
#
loop_
_entity_poly.entity_id
_entity_poly.type
_entity_poly.pdbx_seq_one_letter_code
_entity_poly.pdbx_strand_id
1 'polypeptide(L)'
;MSGKKNRGSARAVPRAYGRLTRHERDTVQRMLERGASCREIARELGRSPSTVSAEVASHRFVTAPKPRRGERVDASADLSAACPRLAAWPRCCNGCGRYRAIGCKRRPHVFYEARAAQLCADSVLVSSRRGIDADEPAAAARLEAIRDCLRRGLSPEQMAARNGGPVDLSPSTIYRWVSAGYDGMTNMELRRKVGY
;
A
#
# COMPACT_ATOMS: atom_id res chain seq x y z
N MET A 1 -26.76 -27.75 -30.78
CA MET A 1 -26.58 -27.06 -29.48
C MET A 1 -25.34 -27.63 -28.80
N SER A 2 -24.22 -26.89 -28.76
CA SER A 2 -22.98 -27.37 -28.13
C SER A 2 -22.62 -26.41 -26.99
N GLY A 3 -22.86 -26.88 -25.76
CA GLY A 3 -22.69 -26.10 -24.54
C GLY A 3 -21.22 -25.80 -24.26
N LYS A 4 -20.85 -24.52 -24.24
CA LYS A 4 -19.55 -24.07 -23.76
C LYS A 4 -19.48 -24.34 -22.24
N LYS A 5 -18.68 -25.33 -21.85
CA LYS A 5 -18.35 -25.60 -20.45
C LYS A 5 -17.60 -24.40 -19.86
N ASN A 6 -18.22 -23.70 -18.92
CA ASN A 6 -17.56 -22.70 -18.08
C ASN A 6 -16.44 -23.38 -17.28
N ARG A 7 -15.18 -23.15 -17.66
CA ARG A 7 -14.03 -23.52 -16.83
C ARG A 7 -14.02 -22.52 -15.67
N GLY A 8 -14.39 -22.98 -14.48
CA GLY A 8 -14.29 -22.20 -13.25
C GLY A 8 -12.90 -21.58 -13.12
N SER A 9 -12.86 -20.34 -12.63
CA SER A 9 -11.65 -19.56 -12.39
C SER A 9 -10.65 -20.38 -11.58
N ALA A 10 -9.61 -20.90 -12.24
CA ALA A 10 -8.53 -21.62 -11.58
C ALA A 10 -7.94 -20.72 -10.48
N ARG A 11 -7.84 -21.27 -9.26
CA ARG A 11 -7.23 -20.58 -8.12
C ARG A 11 -5.81 -20.17 -8.52
N ALA A 12 -5.57 -18.87 -8.67
CA ALA A 12 -4.26 -18.37 -9.09
C ALA A 12 -3.20 -18.87 -8.10
N VAL A 13 -2.21 -19.63 -8.60
CA VAL A 13 -1.11 -20.13 -7.78
C VAL A 13 -0.33 -18.93 -7.24
N PRO A 14 -0.11 -18.82 -5.93
CA PRO A 14 0.64 -17.70 -5.36
C PRO A 14 2.04 -17.64 -5.98
N ARG A 15 2.41 -16.52 -6.59
CA ARG A 15 3.78 -16.32 -7.09
C ARG A 15 4.73 -16.34 -5.88
N ALA A 16 5.77 -17.17 -5.92
CA ALA A 16 6.76 -17.30 -4.86
C ALA A 16 7.40 -15.94 -4.45
N TYR A 17 7.53 -15.02 -5.42
CA TYR A 17 8.07 -13.65 -5.24
C TYR A 17 7.00 -12.55 -5.12
N GLY A 18 5.72 -12.91 -4.97
CA GLY A 18 4.65 -11.95 -4.73
C GLY A 18 4.73 -11.32 -3.33
N ARG A 19 4.22 -10.09 -3.18
CA ARG A 19 3.96 -9.51 -1.85
C ARG A 19 3.08 -10.48 -1.04
N LEU A 20 3.27 -10.50 0.28
CA LEU A 20 2.35 -11.24 1.14
C LEU A 20 0.93 -10.72 0.92
N THR A 21 0.00 -11.65 0.91
CA THR A 21 -1.44 -11.42 0.94
C THR A 21 -1.89 -11.05 2.35
N ARG A 22 -3.09 -10.49 2.46
CA ARG A 22 -3.72 -10.22 3.74
C ARG A 22 -3.79 -11.46 4.64
N HIS A 23 -4.17 -12.61 4.08
CA HIS A 23 -4.27 -13.86 4.82
C HIS A 23 -2.92 -14.36 5.35
N GLU A 24 -1.85 -14.22 4.56
CA GLU A 24 -0.50 -14.55 5.01
C GLU A 24 -0.06 -13.65 6.17
N ARG A 25 -0.38 -12.34 6.13
CA ARG A 25 -0.13 -11.40 7.25
C ARG A 25 -0.89 -11.76 8.51
N ASP A 26 -2.18 -12.10 8.38
CA ASP A 26 -3.00 -12.54 9.52
C ASP A 26 -2.42 -13.81 10.17
N THR A 27 -1.92 -14.73 9.34
CA THR A 27 -1.21 -15.93 9.81
C THR A 27 0.10 -15.60 10.53
N VAL A 28 0.91 -14.67 9.99
CA VAL A 28 2.13 -14.17 10.66
C VAL A 28 1.80 -13.63 12.05
N GLN A 29 0.81 -12.75 12.17
CA GLN A 29 0.43 -12.15 13.45
C GLN A 29 0.04 -13.23 14.48
N ARG A 30 -0.87 -14.14 14.11
CA ARG A 30 -1.34 -15.21 14.99
C ARG A 30 -0.21 -16.16 15.41
N MET A 31 0.72 -16.50 14.51
CA MET A 31 1.86 -17.35 14.83
C MET A 31 2.90 -16.63 15.70
N LEU A 32 3.16 -15.35 15.46
CA LEU A 32 3.99 -14.52 16.34
C LEU A 32 3.42 -14.43 17.75
N GLU A 33 2.11 -14.28 17.88
CA GLU A 33 1.41 -14.34 19.17
C GLU A 33 1.59 -15.70 19.86
N ARG A 34 1.70 -16.80 19.13
CA ARG A 34 2.00 -18.12 19.70
C ARG A 34 3.49 -18.35 20.00
N GLY A 35 4.35 -17.41 19.65
CA GLY A 35 5.80 -17.52 19.87
C GLY A 35 6.54 -18.35 18.83
N ALA A 36 5.95 -18.56 17.65
CA ALA A 36 6.58 -19.32 16.58
C ALA A 36 7.90 -18.70 16.10
N SER A 37 8.82 -19.56 15.68
CA SER A 37 10.07 -19.17 15.02
C SER A 37 9.83 -18.69 13.59
N CYS A 38 10.75 -17.88 13.06
CA CYS A 38 10.69 -17.40 11.68
C CYS A 38 10.58 -18.55 10.66
N ARG A 39 11.30 -19.66 10.89
CA ARG A 39 11.28 -20.84 10.01
C ARG A 39 9.94 -21.56 10.02
N GLU A 40 9.28 -21.64 11.18
CA GLU A 40 7.95 -22.26 11.27
C GLU A 40 6.90 -21.43 10.51
N ILE A 41 6.91 -20.11 10.68
CA ILE A 41 6.02 -19.22 9.94
C ILE A 41 6.29 -19.32 8.44
N ALA A 42 7.56 -19.31 8.04
CA ALA A 42 7.93 -19.42 6.63
C ALA A 42 7.44 -20.72 5.99
N ARG A 43 7.59 -21.85 6.70
CA ARG A 43 7.10 -23.16 6.25
C ARG A 43 5.58 -23.18 6.11
N GLU A 44 4.86 -22.65 7.10
CA GLU A 44 3.39 -22.55 7.07
C GLU A 44 2.90 -21.74 5.87
N LEU A 45 3.57 -20.64 5.55
CA LEU A 45 3.20 -19.78 4.43
C LEU A 45 3.69 -20.28 3.06
N GLY A 46 4.58 -21.27 3.00
CA GLY A 46 5.29 -21.61 1.77
C GLY A 46 6.18 -20.46 1.24
N ARG A 47 6.76 -19.66 2.14
CA ARG A 47 7.62 -18.51 1.83
C ARG A 47 9.02 -18.72 2.35
N SER A 48 9.97 -17.87 1.92
CA SER A 48 11.32 -17.90 2.50
C SER A 48 11.34 -17.28 3.91
N PRO A 49 12.22 -17.75 4.81
CA PRO A 49 12.42 -17.11 6.12
C PRO A 49 12.82 -15.63 6.03
N SER A 50 13.58 -15.25 5.00
CA SER A 50 13.96 -13.86 4.78
C SER A 50 12.76 -12.97 4.48
N THR A 51 11.79 -13.45 3.69
CA THR A 51 10.55 -12.74 3.39
C THR A 51 9.72 -12.49 4.65
N VAL A 52 9.57 -13.50 5.52
CA VAL A 52 8.86 -13.34 6.80
C VAL A 52 9.60 -12.38 7.73
N SER A 53 10.92 -12.53 7.84
CA SER A 53 11.76 -11.66 8.66
C SER A 53 11.68 -10.19 8.24
N ALA A 54 11.79 -9.93 6.94
CA ALA A 54 11.66 -8.59 6.37
C ALA A 54 10.28 -8.00 6.62
N GLU A 55 9.21 -8.77 6.39
CA GLU A 55 7.83 -8.31 6.64
C GLU A 55 7.65 -7.84 8.09
N VAL A 56 8.07 -8.66 9.07
CA VAL A 56 7.91 -8.35 10.50
C VAL A 56 8.78 -7.17 10.92
N ALA A 57 10.04 -7.12 10.44
CA ALA A 57 10.95 -6.02 10.74
C ALA A 57 10.46 -4.69 10.18
N SER A 58 9.83 -4.69 9.00
CA SER A 58 9.35 -3.48 8.34
C SER A 58 7.99 -3.02 8.85
N HIS A 59 7.11 -3.87 9.38
CA HIS A 59 5.72 -3.50 9.71
C HIS A 59 5.39 -3.68 11.18
N ARG A 60 6.22 -3.08 12.03
CA ARG A 60 6.08 -3.07 13.48
C ARG A 60 5.83 -1.65 13.97
N PHE A 61 4.91 -1.50 14.93
CA PHE A 61 4.38 -0.21 15.35
C PHE A 61 4.46 -0.04 16.86
N VAL A 62 4.78 1.16 17.30
CA VAL A 62 4.79 1.52 18.72
C VAL A 62 3.36 1.58 19.24
N THR A 63 3.12 0.93 20.37
CA THR A 63 1.83 0.96 21.08
C THR A 63 1.94 1.64 22.45
N ALA A 64 3.15 1.70 23.01
CA ALA A 64 3.44 2.45 24.24
C ALA A 64 4.86 3.04 24.17
N PRO A 65 5.09 4.27 24.65
CA PRO A 65 4.15 5.16 25.37
C PRO A 65 3.10 5.80 24.46
N LYS A 66 2.02 6.36 25.04
CA LYS A 66 0.89 6.96 24.29
C LYS A 66 1.31 8.01 23.24
N PRO A 67 2.26 8.94 23.50
CA PRO A 67 2.64 9.98 22.54
C PRO A 67 3.24 9.43 21.24
N ARG A 68 3.85 8.24 21.29
CA ARG A 68 4.47 7.58 20.13
C ARG A 68 3.58 6.51 19.50
N ARG A 69 2.34 6.36 19.98
CA ARG A 69 1.45 5.28 19.49
C ARG A 69 1.18 5.45 18.00
N GLY A 70 1.32 4.36 17.26
CA GLY A 70 1.13 4.31 15.81
C GLY A 70 2.39 4.66 15.01
N GLU A 71 3.45 5.15 15.66
CA GLU A 71 4.75 5.34 15.02
C GLU A 71 5.26 4.00 14.49
N ARG A 72 5.56 3.97 13.18
CA ARG A 72 6.17 2.81 12.54
C ARG A 72 7.64 2.78 12.93
N VAL A 73 8.08 1.65 13.49
CA VAL A 73 9.50 1.47 13.81
C VAL A 73 10.20 0.95 12.57
N ASP A 74 11.22 1.67 12.12
CA ASP A 74 11.98 1.26 10.95
C ASP A 74 12.76 -0.05 11.20
N ALA A 75 13.16 -0.72 10.12
CA ALA A 75 13.85 -2.01 10.21
C ALA A 75 15.29 -1.89 10.72
N SER A 76 15.89 -0.71 10.60
CA SER A 76 17.25 -0.37 11.05
C SER A 76 17.33 0.11 12.50
N ALA A 77 16.20 0.47 13.12
CA ALA A 77 16.15 1.09 14.42
C ALA A 77 16.61 0.10 15.48
N ASP A 78 17.73 0.44 16.12
CA ASP A 78 18.24 -0.32 17.23
C ASP A 78 17.44 0.00 18.51
N LEU A 79 16.68 -0.99 18.96
CA LEU A 79 15.94 -0.96 20.22
C LEU A 79 16.51 -1.96 21.24
N SER A 80 17.74 -2.43 21.02
CA SER A 80 18.42 -3.41 21.88
C SER A 80 18.59 -2.90 23.31
N ALA A 81 18.98 -1.63 23.47
CA ALA A 81 19.11 -0.97 24.77
C ALA A 81 17.80 -0.93 25.56
N ALA A 82 16.66 -0.83 24.86
CA ALA A 82 15.33 -0.83 25.48
C ALA A 82 14.86 -2.23 25.88
N CYS A 83 15.10 -3.24 25.02
CA CYS A 83 14.71 -4.61 25.30
C CYS A 83 15.45 -5.61 24.38
N PRO A 84 16.11 -6.66 24.92
CA PRO A 84 16.82 -7.67 24.12
C PRO A 84 15.89 -8.42 23.16
N ARG A 85 14.60 -8.57 23.48
CA ARG A 85 13.61 -9.17 22.57
C ARG A 85 13.40 -8.35 21.29
N LEU A 86 13.63 -7.03 21.33
CA LEU A 86 13.49 -6.19 20.15
C LEU A 86 14.72 -6.24 19.24
N ALA A 87 15.87 -6.72 19.74
CA ALA A 87 17.10 -6.89 18.97
C ALA A 87 17.08 -8.17 18.11
N ALA A 88 16.52 -9.26 18.65
CA ALA A 88 16.45 -10.56 17.99
C ALA A 88 15.02 -10.89 17.52
N TRP A 89 14.86 -11.92 16.69
CA TRP A 89 13.54 -12.42 16.29
C TRP A 89 12.63 -12.65 17.53
N PRO A 90 11.37 -12.18 17.51
CA PRO A 90 10.62 -11.60 16.39
C PRO A 90 10.71 -10.07 16.27
N ARG A 91 11.62 -9.40 16.99
CA ARG A 91 11.80 -7.93 17.01
C ARG A 91 10.55 -7.13 17.38
N CYS A 92 9.61 -7.80 18.05
CA CYS A 92 8.35 -7.26 18.53
C CYS A 92 7.90 -7.95 19.83
N CYS A 93 6.90 -7.35 20.48
CA CYS A 93 6.30 -7.78 21.73
C CYS A 93 5.25 -8.88 21.55
N ASN A 94 4.86 -9.22 20.30
CA ASN A 94 3.97 -10.36 20.02
C ASN A 94 4.56 -11.63 20.66
N GLY A 95 3.73 -12.36 21.41
CA GLY A 95 4.15 -13.58 22.11
C GLY A 95 5.16 -13.37 23.24
N CYS A 96 5.42 -12.13 23.69
CA CYS A 96 6.34 -11.89 24.80
C CYS A 96 5.76 -12.39 26.12
N GLY A 97 6.34 -13.45 26.69
CA GLY A 97 5.92 -14.02 27.97
C GLY A 97 5.92 -13.00 29.11
N ARG A 98 6.96 -12.15 29.20
CA ARG A 98 7.02 -11.07 30.20
C ARG A 98 5.92 -10.04 30.03
N TYR A 99 5.54 -9.71 28.79
CA TYR A 99 4.44 -8.79 28.54
C TYR A 99 3.10 -9.40 28.98
N ARG A 100 2.85 -10.66 28.61
CA ARG A 100 1.60 -11.37 28.95
C ARG A 100 1.44 -11.70 30.43
N ALA A 101 2.52 -12.14 31.09
CA ALA A 101 2.46 -12.59 32.47
C ALA A 101 2.36 -11.44 33.48
N ILE A 102 3.13 -10.36 33.26
CA ILE A 102 3.32 -9.32 34.29
C ILE A 102 3.17 -7.88 33.77
N GLY A 103 2.76 -7.68 32.51
CA GLY A 103 2.61 -6.34 31.94
C GLY A 103 3.94 -5.58 31.87
N CYS A 104 4.84 -6.04 30.99
CA CYS A 104 6.21 -5.55 30.84
C CYS A 104 6.35 -4.02 30.97
N LYS A 105 7.22 -3.58 31.88
CA LYS A 105 7.47 -2.15 32.13
C LYS A 105 8.52 -1.52 31.20
N ARG A 106 9.26 -2.32 30.43
CA ARG A 106 10.18 -1.81 29.39
C ARG A 106 9.40 -1.05 28.32
N ARG A 107 10.03 -0.03 27.73
CA ARG A 107 9.47 0.80 26.66
C ARG A 107 10.53 1.00 25.57
N PRO A 108 10.14 1.10 24.29
CA PRO A 108 8.76 1.09 23.78
C PRO A 108 8.14 -0.31 23.72
N HIS A 109 6.81 -0.37 23.70
CA HIS A 109 6.08 -1.58 23.30
C HIS A 109 5.86 -1.55 21.80
N VAL A 110 6.33 -2.55 21.09
CA VAL A 110 6.34 -2.59 19.64
C VAL A 110 5.65 -3.86 19.17
N PHE A 111 4.61 -3.78 18.35
CA PHE A 111 3.87 -4.95 17.87
C PHE A 111 3.81 -4.99 16.36
N TYR A 112 3.83 -6.20 15.81
CA TYR A 112 3.39 -6.46 14.45
C TYR A 112 1.87 -6.58 14.46
N GLU A 113 1.21 -5.83 13.57
CA GLU A 113 -0.23 -5.88 13.36
C GLU A 113 -0.52 -6.06 11.86
N ALA A 114 -1.17 -7.18 11.51
CA ALA A 114 -1.41 -7.56 10.12
C ALA A 114 -2.22 -6.51 9.36
N ARG A 115 -3.20 -5.90 10.04
CA ARG A 115 -4.03 -4.82 9.47
C ARG A 115 -3.19 -3.60 9.11
N ALA A 116 -2.33 -3.14 10.01
CA ALA A 116 -1.45 -2.00 9.76
C ALA A 116 -0.44 -2.30 8.64
N ALA A 117 0.13 -3.51 8.63
CA ALA A 117 1.01 -3.97 7.56
C ALA A 117 0.31 -3.98 6.19
N GLN A 118 -0.95 -4.44 6.13
CA GLN A 118 -1.76 -4.42 4.92
C GLN A 118 -2.02 -2.99 4.44
N LEU A 119 -2.40 -2.07 5.34
CA LEU A 119 -2.61 -0.66 5.00
C LEU A 119 -1.35 -0.01 4.43
N CYS A 120 -0.17 -0.30 4.99
CA CYS A 120 1.09 0.15 4.41
C CYS A 120 1.35 -0.43 3.01
N ALA A 121 1.04 -1.71 2.80
CA ALA A 121 1.21 -2.33 1.49
C ALA A 121 0.28 -1.69 0.44
N ASP A 122 -0.98 -1.45 0.81
CA ASP A 122 -1.97 -0.82 -0.07
C ASP A 122 -1.61 0.64 -0.35
N SER A 123 -1.12 1.39 0.64
CA SER A 123 -0.69 2.77 0.44
C SER A 123 0.46 2.87 -0.56
N VAL A 124 1.42 1.94 -0.50
CA VAL A 124 2.53 1.87 -1.47
C VAL A 124 2.01 1.58 -2.88
N LEU A 125 1.05 0.66 -3.03
CA LEU A 125 0.45 0.37 -4.34
C LEU A 125 -0.27 1.58 -4.93
N VAL A 126 -0.98 2.34 -4.10
CA VAL A 126 -1.64 3.58 -4.51
C VAL A 126 -0.60 4.63 -4.87
N SER A 127 0.38 4.90 -3.99
CA SER A 127 1.37 5.95 -4.20
C SER A 127 2.26 5.71 -5.42
N SER A 128 2.68 4.46 -5.67
CA SER A 128 3.49 4.11 -6.83
C SER A 128 2.75 4.26 -8.16
N ARG A 129 1.41 4.36 -8.14
CA ARG A 129 0.57 4.58 -9.33
C ARG A 129 0.04 6.02 -9.41
N ARG A 130 0.49 6.91 -8.53
CA ARG A 130 0.24 8.34 -8.63
C ARG A 130 1.25 8.96 -9.58
N GLY A 131 0.82 10.00 -10.29
CA GLY A 131 1.65 10.74 -11.24
C GLY A 131 1.21 10.54 -12.68
N ILE A 132 1.98 11.18 -13.56
CA ILE A 132 1.86 11.08 -15.01
C ILE A 132 3.03 10.21 -15.48
N ASP A 133 2.74 9.18 -16.25
CA ASP A 133 3.76 8.32 -16.86
C ASP A 133 4.38 9.05 -18.07
N ALA A 134 5.19 10.07 -17.77
CA ALA A 134 5.92 10.90 -18.71
C ALA A 134 7.07 11.60 -17.97
N ASP A 135 8.06 12.09 -18.73
CA ASP A 135 9.02 13.05 -18.17
C ASP A 135 8.33 14.40 -17.86
N GLU A 136 9.03 15.23 -17.08
CA GLU A 136 8.49 16.50 -16.61
C GLU A 136 8.09 17.46 -17.76
N PRO A 137 8.89 17.63 -18.84
CA PRO A 137 8.50 18.48 -19.96
C PRO A 137 7.27 17.96 -20.72
N ALA A 138 7.18 16.65 -21.00
CA ALA A 138 6.02 16.11 -21.71
C ALA A 138 4.77 16.12 -20.83
N ALA A 139 4.91 15.90 -19.52
CA ALA A 139 3.81 16.05 -18.57
C ALA A 139 3.28 17.49 -18.56
N ALA A 140 4.17 18.48 -18.46
CA ALA A 140 3.80 19.90 -18.48
C ALA A 140 3.11 20.29 -19.79
N ALA A 141 3.63 19.85 -20.95
CA ALA A 141 3.01 20.13 -22.24
C ALA A 141 1.59 19.53 -22.35
N ARG A 142 1.38 18.31 -21.85
CA ARG A 142 0.05 17.68 -21.82
C ARG A 142 -0.91 18.40 -20.88
N LEU A 143 -0.42 18.86 -19.72
CA LEU A 143 -1.22 19.58 -18.74
C LEU A 143 -1.66 20.96 -19.26
N GLU A 144 -0.75 21.70 -19.90
CA GLU A 144 -1.09 23.00 -20.51
C GLU A 144 -2.07 22.84 -21.67
N ALA A 145 -1.94 21.78 -22.49
CA ALA A 145 -2.91 21.49 -23.55
C ALA A 145 -4.32 21.21 -23.00
N ILE A 146 -4.43 20.48 -21.88
CA ILE A 146 -5.73 20.28 -21.20
C ILE A 146 -6.26 21.62 -20.68
N ARG A 147 -5.40 22.43 -20.05
CA ARG A 147 -5.80 23.72 -19.49
C ARG A 147 -6.30 24.68 -20.56
N ASP A 148 -5.62 24.78 -21.71
CA ASP A 148 -6.09 25.56 -22.86
C ASP A 148 -7.49 25.10 -23.31
N CYS A 149 -7.69 23.79 -23.43
CA CYS A 149 -8.98 23.23 -23.80
C CYS A 149 -10.09 23.55 -22.78
N LEU A 150 -9.77 23.51 -21.48
CA LEU A 150 -10.71 23.87 -20.41
C LEU A 150 -11.06 25.36 -20.46
N ARG A 151 -10.09 26.26 -20.67
CA ARG A 151 -10.33 27.70 -20.87
C ARG A 151 -11.24 27.98 -22.05
N ARG A 152 -11.12 27.17 -23.12
CA ARG A 152 -11.99 27.21 -24.30
C ARG A 152 -13.35 26.53 -24.10
N GLY A 153 -13.60 25.96 -22.92
CA GLY A 153 -14.87 25.34 -22.55
C GLY A 153 -15.11 23.96 -23.16
N LEU A 154 -14.06 23.28 -23.66
CA LEU A 154 -14.17 21.93 -24.19
C LEU A 154 -14.37 20.92 -23.06
N SER A 155 -15.21 19.92 -23.29
CA SER A 155 -15.34 18.76 -22.41
C SER A 155 -14.18 17.77 -22.62
N PRO A 156 -13.84 16.94 -21.61
CA PRO A 156 -12.85 15.87 -21.76
C PRO A 156 -13.12 14.92 -22.93
N GLU A 157 -14.38 14.69 -23.29
CA GLU A 157 -14.75 13.90 -24.48
C GLU A 157 -14.40 14.59 -25.80
N GLN A 158 -14.55 15.92 -25.86
CA GLN A 158 -14.18 16.72 -27.03
C GLN A 158 -12.65 16.85 -27.15
N MET A 159 -11.94 16.93 -26.03
CA MET A 159 -10.48 16.94 -26.00
C MET A 159 -9.87 15.65 -26.56
N ALA A 160 -10.47 14.51 -26.24
CA ALA A 160 -10.01 13.18 -26.61
C ALA A 160 -10.62 12.64 -27.92
N ALA A 161 -11.24 13.51 -28.74
CA ALA A 161 -11.98 13.09 -29.92
C ALA A 161 -11.12 12.25 -30.90
N ARG A 162 -11.74 11.23 -31.51
CA ARG A 162 -11.10 10.09 -32.19
C ARG A 162 -10.29 10.41 -33.46
N ASN A 163 -10.16 11.69 -33.83
CA ASN A 163 -9.48 12.19 -35.04
C ASN A 163 -8.36 13.20 -34.70
N GLY A 164 -7.60 12.96 -33.64
CA GLY A 164 -6.54 13.88 -33.23
C GLY A 164 -7.08 15.08 -32.46
N GLY A 165 -7.99 14.82 -31.50
CA GLY A 165 -8.37 15.83 -30.52
C GLY A 165 -7.13 16.51 -29.90
N PRO A 166 -7.27 17.74 -29.40
CA PRO A 166 -6.13 18.58 -28.98
C PRO A 166 -5.24 17.94 -27.90
N VAL A 167 -5.70 16.86 -27.27
CA VAL A 167 -4.96 16.10 -26.27
C VAL A 167 -5.00 14.62 -26.64
N ASP A 168 -3.82 14.00 -26.83
CA ASP A 168 -3.67 12.55 -27.06
C ASP A 168 -3.79 11.77 -25.73
N LEU A 169 -4.97 11.82 -25.11
CA LEU A 169 -5.30 11.14 -23.86
C LEU A 169 -6.76 10.68 -23.89
N SER A 170 -7.05 9.57 -23.20
CA SER A 170 -8.44 9.14 -23.00
C SER A 170 -9.22 10.14 -22.12
N PRO A 171 -10.55 10.28 -22.28
CA PRO A 171 -11.38 11.12 -21.41
C PRO A 171 -11.19 10.79 -19.92
N SER A 172 -11.10 9.50 -19.60
CA SER A 172 -10.91 9.02 -18.23
C SER A 172 -9.58 9.47 -17.62
N THR A 173 -8.53 9.57 -18.42
CA THR A 173 -7.22 10.09 -17.98
C THR A 173 -7.33 11.57 -17.65
N ILE A 174 -7.98 12.35 -18.51
CA ILE A 174 -8.21 13.79 -18.33
C ILE A 174 -9.03 14.03 -17.05
N TYR A 175 -10.14 13.32 -16.87
CA TYR A 175 -10.95 13.40 -15.64
C TYR A 175 -10.15 13.08 -14.38
N ARG A 176 -9.30 12.05 -14.42
CA ARG A 176 -8.47 11.65 -13.30
C ARG A 176 -7.46 12.73 -12.94
N TRP A 177 -6.81 13.35 -13.92
CA TRP A 177 -5.80 14.39 -13.70
C TRP A 177 -6.40 15.69 -13.16
N VAL A 178 -7.52 16.14 -13.72
CA VAL A 178 -8.27 17.31 -13.22
C VAL A 178 -8.75 17.06 -11.80
N SER A 179 -9.32 15.88 -11.51
CA SER A 179 -9.77 15.57 -10.16
C SER A 179 -8.62 15.38 -9.17
N ALA A 180 -7.41 15.07 -9.65
CA ALA A 180 -6.20 14.96 -8.84
C ALA A 180 -5.54 16.32 -8.55
N GLY A 181 -6.03 17.41 -9.16
CA GLY A 181 -5.49 18.74 -8.94
C GLY A 181 -4.16 19.01 -9.66
N TYR A 182 -3.82 18.22 -10.68
CA TYR A 182 -2.57 18.44 -11.40
C TYR A 182 -2.58 19.79 -12.10
N ASP A 183 -1.46 20.51 -11.99
CA ASP A 183 -1.29 21.86 -12.51
C ASP A 183 -2.41 22.84 -12.04
N GLY A 184 -2.88 22.68 -10.81
CA GLY A 184 -3.90 23.56 -10.22
C GLY A 184 -5.30 23.43 -10.82
N MET A 185 -5.51 22.49 -11.76
CA MET A 185 -6.83 22.24 -12.34
C MET A 185 -7.81 21.74 -11.27
N THR A 186 -9.10 22.05 -11.44
CA THR A 186 -10.11 21.62 -10.46
C THR A 186 -11.35 21.07 -11.13
N ASN A 187 -12.12 20.27 -10.37
CA ASN A 187 -13.40 19.76 -10.84
C ASN A 187 -14.40 20.88 -11.22
N MET A 188 -14.21 22.12 -10.74
CA MET A 188 -15.06 23.26 -11.08
C MET A 188 -14.90 23.68 -12.54
N GLU A 189 -13.76 23.38 -13.17
CA GLU A 189 -13.49 23.68 -14.57
C GLU A 189 -14.20 22.69 -15.52
N LEU A 190 -14.76 21.59 -14.99
CA LEU A 190 -15.49 20.58 -15.75
C LEU A 190 -16.98 20.89 -15.79
N ARG A 191 -17.45 21.46 -16.90
CA ARG A 191 -18.87 21.81 -17.16
C ARG A 191 -19.91 20.74 -16.77
N ARG A 192 -19.58 19.46 -16.92
CA ARG A 192 -20.49 18.32 -16.62
C ARG A 192 -20.51 17.89 -15.14
N LYS A 193 -19.57 18.38 -14.31
CA LYS A 193 -19.43 17.97 -12.91
C LYS A 193 -19.97 19.02 -11.93
N VAL A 194 -20.31 20.20 -12.43
CA VAL A 194 -20.96 21.28 -11.68
C VAL A 194 -22.44 21.29 -12.07
N GLY A 195 -23.28 20.68 -11.25
CA GLY A 195 -24.74 20.88 -11.33
C GLY A 195 -25.09 22.14 -10.55
N TYR A 196 -25.86 23.04 -11.17
CA TYR A 196 -26.51 24.17 -10.50
C TYR A 196 -27.87 23.75 -9.96
#